data_AF-A0A0P9GNG5-F1
#
_entry.id   AF-A0A0P9GNG5-F1
#
_cell.length_a   1.000
_cell.length_b   1.000
_cell.length_c   1.000
_cell.angle_alpha   90.00
_cell.angle_beta   90.00
_cell.angle_gamma   90.00
#
_symmetry.space_group_name_H-M   'P 1'
#
loop_
_entity.id
_entity.type
_entity.pdbx_description
1 polymer ?
#
loop_
_entity_poly.entity_id
_entity_poly.type
_entity_poly.pdbx_seq_one_letter_code
_entity_poly.pdbx_strand_id
1 'polypeptide(L)'
;MPIKGAIQVMIDTFTADAAVNQFQAIVQSVTDYHATNPAGANAGEFVGITLDSAAAGESVPVVQLGTGWCQAAGAISSGQFVSIANAQGQIQAGGSNIIGIALSTTTAAGDYCLVYISPTPGTNSLKKVSGTTNAASGTQNAYAHGLGYVPTTVLFTPKGNGVVYESQAADATNIYLSASAASINFDAYVG
;
A
#
# COMPACT_ATOMS: atom_id res chain seq x y z
N MET A 1 -23.79 -27.67 -16.83
CA MET A 1 -22.36 -27.77 -17.18
C MET A 1 -21.61 -26.85 -16.22
N PRO A 2 -20.73 -27.34 -15.34
CA PRO A 2 -19.99 -26.43 -14.46
C PRO A 2 -19.06 -25.59 -15.33
N ILE A 3 -19.27 -24.28 -15.33
CA ILE A 3 -18.32 -23.33 -15.88
C ILE A 3 -17.06 -23.48 -15.03
N LYS A 4 -16.02 -24.09 -15.60
CA LYS A 4 -14.68 -24.08 -15.00
C LYS A 4 -14.13 -22.67 -15.18
N GLY A 5 -14.49 -21.77 -14.28
CA GLY A 5 -13.87 -20.44 -14.22
C GLY A 5 -12.41 -20.61 -13.83
N ALA A 6 -11.48 -20.22 -14.69
CA ALA A 6 -10.08 -20.11 -14.30
C ALA A 6 -9.96 -18.96 -13.29
N ILE A 7 -9.56 -19.26 -12.06
CA ILE A 7 -9.16 -18.22 -11.11
C ILE A 7 -7.79 -17.75 -11.57
N GLN A 8 -7.73 -16.52 -12.08
CA GLN A 8 -6.47 -15.91 -12.47
C GLN A 8 -5.70 -15.54 -11.20
N VAL A 9 -4.52 -16.12 -11.04
CA VAL A 9 -3.58 -15.82 -9.94
C VAL A 9 -2.37 -15.15 -10.58
N MET A 10 -2.04 -13.94 -10.14
CA MET A 10 -0.80 -13.27 -10.52
C MET A 10 0.26 -13.61 -9.49
N ILE A 11 1.25 -14.39 -9.92
CA ILE A 11 2.41 -14.74 -9.12
C ILE A 11 3.61 -14.05 -9.76
N ASP A 12 4.36 -13.32 -8.97
CA ASP A 12 5.63 -12.73 -9.39
C ASP A 12 6.73 -13.11 -8.39
N THR A 13 7.98 -12.86 -8.76
CA THR A 13 9.16 -13.22 -7.97
C THR A 13 9.86 -11.97 -7.47
N PHE A 14 10.06 -11.88 -6.16
CA PHE A 14 10.76 -10.79 -5.49
C PHE A 14 12.06 -11.29 -4.88
N THR A 15 13.00 -10.38 -4.61
CA THR A 15 14.16 -10.70 -3.77
C THR A 15 13.82 -10.42 -2.30
N ALA A 16 14.03 -11.37 -1.41
CA ALA A 16 13.79 -11.18 0.01
C ALA A 16 14.91 -10.31 0.62
N ASP A 17 14.58 -9.14 1.16
CA ASP A 17 15.57 -8.23 1.75
C ASP A 17 16.00 -8.67 3.16
N ALA A 18 15.10 -9.38 3.83
CA ALA A 18 15.31 -10.10 5.07
C ALA A 18 14.65 -11.49 4.96
N ALA A 19 14.91 -12.39 5.91
CA ALA A 19 14.25 -13.69 5.91
C ALA A 19 12.72 -13.54 6.00
N VAL A 20 12.00 -14.15 5.06
CA VAL A 20 10.53 -14.17 5.00
C VAL A 20 10.03 -15.60 5.17
N ASN A 21 8.90 -15.74 5.86
CA ASN A 21 8.26 -17.04 6.06
C ASN A 21 7.21 -17.29 4.97
N GLN A 22 6.88 -18.56 4.77
CA GLN A 22 5.80 -18.98 3.89
C GLN A 22 4.42 -18.49 4.40
N PHE A 23 3.52 -18.15 3.48
CA PHE A 23 2.14 -17.75 3.74
C PHE A 23 2.02 -16.51 4.64
N GLN A 24 2.94 -15.56 4.49
CA GLN A 24 2.88 -14.27 5.16
C GLN A 24 2.62 -13.16 4.14
N ALA A 25 1.85 -12.16 4.57
CA ALA A 25 1.73 -10.91 3.84
C ALA A 25 3.03 -10.10 3.98
N ILE A 26 3.59 -9.70 2.84
CA ILE A 26 4.85 -8.97 2.75
C ILE A 26 4.64 -7.60 2.12
N VAL A 27 5.59 -6.72 2.37
CA VAL A 27 5.55 -5.33 1.89
C VAL A 27 6.79 -5.00 1.08
N GLN A 28 6.71 -3.93 0.31
CA GLN A 28 7.79 -3.42 -0.51
C GLN A 28 8.92 -2.93 0.40
N SER A 29 10.16 -3.36 0.14
CA SER A 29 11.35 -2.78 0.76
C SER A 29 11.69 -1.43 0.09
N VAL A 30 12.68 -0.72 0.63
CA VAL A 30 13.21 0.53 0.06
C VAL A 30 13.91 0.32 -1.29
N THR A 31 14.22 -0.92 -1.66
CA THR A 31 14.74 -1.28 -2.99
C THR A 31 13.63 -1.87 -3.83
N ASP A 32 13.50 -1.40 -5.07
CA ASP A 32 12.49 -1.89 -6.01
C ASP A 32 12.62 -3.41 -6.23
N TYR A 33 11.49 -4.10 -6.35
CA TYR A 33 11.42 -5.57 -6.49
C TYR A 33 12.03 -6.37 -5.33
N HIS A 34 12.30 -5.71 -4.20
CA HIS A 34 12.62 -6.40 -2.94
C HIS A 34 11.41 -6.42 -2.00
N ALA A 35 11.20 -7.56 -1.34
CA ALA A 35 10.14 -7.74 -0.36
C ALA A 35 10.71 -7.95 1.04
N THR A 36 9.99 -7.45 2.04
CA THR A 36 10.34 -7.60 3.46
C THR A 36 9.10 -7.82 4.32
N ASN A 37 9.32 -8.27 5.55
CA ASN A 37 8.23 -8.36 6.52
C ASN A 37 7.76 -6.94 6.90
N PRO A 38 6.47 -6.74 7.17
CA PRO A 38 5.95 -5.46 7.64
C PRO A 38 6.63 -5.01 8.94
N ALA A 39 6.78 -3.70 9.14
CA ALA A 39 7.29 -3.18 10.42
C ALA A 39 6.25 -3.27 11.57
N GLY A 40 4.98 -3.55 11.24
CA GLY A 40 3.85 -3.60 12.16
C GLY A 40 2.52 -3.71 11.42
N ALA A 41 1.42 -3.58 12.16
CA ALA A 41 0.07 -3.63 11.58
C ALA A 41 -0.10 -2.57 10.48
N ASN A 42 -0.58 -2.99 9.31
CA ASN A 42 -0.83 -2.12 8.15
C ASN A 42 0.38 -1.28 7.70
N ALA A 43 1.60 -1.61 8.12
CA ALA A 43 2.79 -0.84 7.76
C ALA A 43 3.28 -1.21 6.37
N GLY A 44 3.71 -0.23 5.59
CA GLY A 44 4.28 -0.44 4.25
C GLY A 44 3.24 -0.66 3.15
N GLU A 45 3.74 -0.73 1.92
CA GLU A 45 2.95 -1.03 0.74
C GLU A 45 2.87 -2.55 0.55
N PHE A 46 1.65 -3.10 0.53
CA PHE A 46 1.45 -4.54 0.36
C PHE A 46 1.90 -4.98 -1.03
N VAL A 47 2.81 -5.96 -1.07
CA VAL A 47 3.29 -6.55 -2.31
C VAL A 47 2.51 -7.82 -2.66
N GLY A 48 2.19 -8.63 -1.65
CA GLY A 48 1.50 -9.89 -1.84
C GLY A 48 1.71 -10.86 -0.69
N ILE A 49 1.38 -12.13 -0.91
CA ILE A 49 1.55 -13.20 0.06
C ILE A 49 2.55 -14.23 -0.45
N THR A 50 3.55 -14.58 0.38
CA THR A 50 4.60 -15.54 0.03
C THR A 50 4.07 -16.96 -0.15
N LEU A 51 4.52 -17.64 -1.20
CA LEU A 51 4.23 -19.06 -1.44
C LEU A 51 5.28 -20.00 -0.83
N ASP A 52 6.47 -19.49 -0.53
CA ASP A 52 7.56 -20.21 0.12
C ASP A 52 8.29 -19.31 1.11
N SER A 53 9.08 -19.89 2.00
CA SER A 53 10.06 -19.15 2.79
C SER A 53 11.31 -18.85 1.95
N ALA A 54 11.98 -17.74 2.23
CA ALA A 54 13.25 -17.39 1.59
C ALA A 54 14.17 -16.69 2.59
N ALA A 55 15.46 -16.97 2.51
CA ALA A 55 16.47 -16.23 3.25
C ALA A 55 16.75 -14.87 2.59
N ALA A 56 17.45 -13.97 3.30
CA ALA A 56 17.84 -12.68 2.73
C ALA A 56 18.72 -12.87 1.48
N GLY A 57 18.37 -12.15 0.41
CA GLY A 57 19.00 -12.21 -0.91
C GLY A 57 18.44 -13.30 -1.83
N GLU A 58 17.54 -14.17 -1.36
CA GLU A 58 16.94 -15.23 -2.18
C GLU A 58 15.67 -14.77 -2.87
N SER A 59 15.36 -15.41 -4.00
CA SER A 59 14.11 -15.20 -4.71
C SER A 59 12.93 -15.85 -3.97
N VAL A 60 11.84 -15.11 -3.80
CA VAL A 60 10.60 -15.57 -3.18
C VAL A 60 9.42 -15.39 -4.14
N PRO A 61 8.65 -16.46 -4.42
CA PRO A 61 7.42 -16.35 -5.19
C PRO A 61 6.28 -15.76 -4.34
N VAL A 62 5.56 -14.81 -4.90
CA VAL A 62 4.56 -14.01 -4.19
C VAL A 62 3.26 -13.93 -4.98
N VAL A 63 2.13 -14.25 -4.34
CA VAL A 63 0.80 -14.02 -4.91
C VAL A 63 0.42 -12.56 -4.71
N GLN A 64 0.33 -11.82 -5.82
CA GLN A 64 -0.01 -10.39 -5.80
C GLN A 64 -1.50 -10.13 -6.07
N LEU A 65 -2.14 -10.97 -6.88
CA LEU A 65 -3.57 -10.89 -7.20
C LEU A 65 -4.17 -12.30 -7.31
N GLY A 66 -5.44 -12.45 -6.96
CA GLY A 66 -6.16 -13.71 -7.08
C GLY A 66 -6.41 -14.35 -5.72
N THR A 67 -6.06 -15.62 -5.53
CA THR A 67 -6.29 -16.33 -4.25
C THR A 67 -4.99 -16.85 -3.67
N GLY A 68 -4.75 -16.61 -2.38
CA GLY A 68 -3.58 -17.10 -1.66
C GLY A 68 -3.91 -17.50 -0.23
N TRP A 69 -3.09 -18.36 0.36
CA TRP A 69 -3.17 -18.74 1.77
C TRP A 69 -2.31 -17.81 2.60
N CYS A 70 -2.87 -17.23 3.66
CA CYS A 70 -2.13 -16.40 4.60
C CYS A 70 -2.43 -16.80 6.04
N GLN A 71 -1.41 -16.73 6.90
CA GLN A 71 -1.57 -17.05 8.31
C GLN A 71 -2.37 -15.95 9.04
N ALA A 72 -3.35 -16.36 9.83
CA ALA A 72 -4.18 -15.45 10.62
C ALA A 72 -3.52 -15.14 11.98
N ALA A 73 -3.63 -13.89 12.42
CA ALA A 73 -3.25 -13.46 13.76
C ALA A 73 -4.35 -13.74 14.81
N GLY A 74 -5.51 -14.26 14.38
CA GLY A 74 -6.67 -14.55 15.21
C GLY A 74 -7.84 -15.09 14.40
N ALA A 75 -9.03 -15.10 15.00
CA ALA A 75 -10.25 -15.54 14.33
C ALA A 75 -10.67 -14.54 13.23
N ILE A 76 -10.97 -15.07 12.03
CA ILE A 76 -11.45 -14.31 10.87
C ILE A 76 -12.64 -15.07 10.29
N SER A 77 -13.75 -14.38 10.05
CA SER A 77 -14.93 -14.98 9.39
C SER A 77 -14.83 -14.83 7.87
N SER A 78 -15.33 -15.84 7.14
CA SER A 78 -15.48 -15.74 5.68
C SER A 78 -16.31 -14.51 5.29
N GLY A 79 -15.89 -13.82 4.23
CA GLY A 79 -16.48 -12.58 3.73
C GLY A 79 -15.95 -11.31 4.41
N GLN A 80 -15.15 -11.40 5.47
CA GLN A 80 -14.55 -10.22 6.08
C GLN A 80 -13.41 -9.67 5.23
N PHE A 81 -13.31 -8.34 5.16
CA PHE A 81 -12.09 -7.68 4.68
C PHE A 81 -10.94 -8.01 5.62
N VAL A 82 -9.74 -8.15 5.07
CA VAL A 82 -8.53 -8.46 5.83
C VAL A 82 -7.44 -7.43 5.60
N SER A 83 -6.61 -7.22 6.61
CA SER A 83 -5.40 -6.39 6.56
C SER A 83 -4.23 -7.07 7.28
N ILE A 84 -3.03 -6.51 7.12
CA ILE A 84 -1.84 -6.94 7.83
C ILE A 84 -1.98 -6.61 9.33
N ALA A 85 -1.87 -7.62 10.18
CA ALA A 85 -2.05 -7.54 11.62
C ALA A 85 -0.79 -7.16 12.38
N ASN A 86 0.38 -7.63 11.95
CA ASN A 86 1.62 -7.51 12.72
C ASN A 86 2.87 -7.59 11.85
N ALA A 87 4.04 -7.49 12.50
CA ALA A 87 5.34 -7.52 11.86
C ALA A 87 5.76 -8.91 11.34
N GLN A 88 5.00 -9.95 11.65
CA GLN A 88 5.23 -11.29 11.11
C GLN A 88 4.57 -11.49 9.75
N GLY A 89 3.72 -10.54 9.31
CA GLY A 89 2.95 -10.65 8.08
C GLY A 89 1.65 -11.44 8.23
N GLN A 90 1.20 -11.70 9.45
CA GLN A 90 -0.09 -12.35 9.67
C GLN A 90 -1.23 -11.38 9.37
N ILE A 91 -2.41 -11.92 9.05
CA ILE A 91 -3.59 -11.12 8.72
C ILE A 91 -4.64 -11.09 9.84
N GLN A 92 -5.44 -10.03 9.86
CA GLN A 92 -6.56 -9.84 10.79
C GLN A 92 -7.81 -9.40 10.04
N ALA A 93 -8.97 -9.52 10.68
CA ALA A 93 -10.21 -8.97 10.16
C ALA A 93 -10.24 -7.43 10.27
N GLY A 94 -10.69 -6.76 9.21
CA GLY A 94 -10.78 -5.30 9.13
C GLY A 94 -9.42 -4.63 8.96
N GLY A 95 -9.28 -3.43 9.52
CA GLY A 95 -8.06 -2.60 9.42
C GLY A 95 -8.15 -1.46 8.42
N SER A 96 -7.11 -0.63 8.37
CA SER A 96 -7.07 0.58 7.54
C SER A 96 -6.55 0.32 6.11
N ASN A 97 -5.71 -0.69 5.93
CA ASN A 97 -5.12 -1.05 4.64
C ASN A 97 -5.61 -2.43 4.21
N ILE A 98 -6.79 -2.46 3.59
CA ILE A 98 -7.42 -3.71 3.16
C ILE A 98 -6.65 -4.31 1.98
N ILE A 99 -6.19 -5.55 2.16
CA ILE A 99 -5.42 -6.30 1.15
C ILE A 99 -6.28 -7.34 0.41
N GLY A 100 -7.48 -7.62 0.92
CA GLY A 100 -8.37 -8.62 0.32
C GLY A 100 -9.58 -8.96 1.17
N ILE A 101 -10.22 -10.09 0.81
CA ILE A 101 -11.40 -10.64 1.48
C ILE A 101 -11.10 -12.09 1.89
N ALA A 102 -11.44 -12.47 3.12
CA ALA A 102 -11.35 -13.84 3.60
C ALA A 102 -12.36 -14.75 2.86
N LEU A 103 -11.89 -15.83 2.25
CA LEU A 103 -12.71 -16.85 1.61
C LEU A 103 -13.01 -18.02 2.55
N SER A 104 -12.17 -18.24 3.57
CA SER A 104 -12.37 -19.24 4.62
C SER A 104 -12.46 -18.61 6.00
N THR A 105 -12.96 -19.37 6.97
CA THR A 105 -13.01 -18.95 8.38
C THR A 105 -11.81 -19.53 9.13
N THR A 106 -11.19 -18.76 10.01
CA THR A 106 -10.17 -19.20 10.97
C THR A 106 -10.69 -19.02 12.40
N THR A 107 -10.16 -19.80 13.33
CA THR A 107 -10.62 -19.81 14.73
C THR A 107 -9.56 -19.34 15.71
N ALA A 108 -8.28 -19.41 15.34
CA ALA A 108 -7.16 -19.07 16.21
C ALA A 108 -6.01 -18.41 15.44
N ALA A 109 -5.09 -17.80 16.19
CA ALA A 109 -3.82 -17.34 15.65
C ALA A 109 -2.99 -18.54 15.18
N GLY A 110 -2.37 -18.42 14.01
CA GLY A 110 -1.59 -19.48 13.38
C GLY A 110 -2.36 -20.32 12.35
N ASP A 111 -3.69 -20.26 12.36
CA ASP A 111 -4.53 -20.89 11.33
C ASP A 111 -4.25 -20.27 9.95
N TYR A 112 -4.42 -21.05 8.89
CA TYR A 112 -4.32 -20.55 7.51
C TYR A 112 -5.69 -20.14 6.99
N CYS A 113 -5.78 -18.90 6.51
CA CYS A 113 -6.95 -18.34 5.87
C CYS A 113 -6.72 -18.29 4.35
N LEU A 114 -7.67 -18.79 3.56
CA LEU A 114 -7.73 -18.52 2.14
C LEU A 114 -8.24 -17.08 1.94
N VAL A 115 -7.51 -16.28 1.18
CA VAL A 115 -7.79 -14.86 0.94
C VAL A 115 -7.94 -14.63 -0.55
N TYR A 116 -8.99 -13.93 -0.96
CA TYR A 116 -9.05 -13.29 -2.26
C TYR A 116 -8.28 -11.98 -2.20
N ILE A 117 -7.08 -12.00 -2.76
CA ILE A 117 -6.15 -10.90 -2.88
C ILE A 117 -6.62 -10.04 -4.04
N SER A 118 -7.39 -9.05 -3.67
CA SER A 118 -7.64 -7.86 -4.47
C SER A 118 -7.24 -6.72 -3.56
N PRO A 119 -5.93 -6.39 -3.45
CA PRO A 119 -5.53 -5.11 -2.91
C PRO A 119 -6.36 -4.12 -3.69
N THR A 120 -7.36 -3.57 -3.02
CA THR A 120 -7.96 -2.36 -3.53
C THR A 120 -6.76 -1.43 -3.53
N PRO A 121 -6.34 -0.84 -4.68
CA PRO A 121 -5.44 0.30 -4.60
C PRO A 121 -6.16 1.19 -3.61
N GLY A 122 -5.59 1.28 -2.40
CA GLY A 122 -6.40 1.62 -1.24
C GLY A 122 -7.17 2.88 -1.62
N THR A 123 -8.32 3.11 -1.03
CA THR A 123 -8.90 4.47 -1.05
C THR A 123 -7.92 5.52 -0.44
N ASN A 124 -6.69 5.11 -0.09
CA ASN A 124 -5.46 5.81 0.27
C ASN A 124 -4.31 5.77 -0.77
N SER A 125 -4.48 5.31 -2.03
CA SER A 125 -3.36 5.24 -3.01
C SER A 125 -2.68 6.57 -3.24
N LEU A 126 -3.39 7.66 -2.97
CA LEU A 126 -2.82 8.98 -2.92
C LEU A 126 -2.95 9.52 -1.51
N LYS A 127 -1.80 9.74 -0.85
CA LYS A 127 -1.72 10.41 0.44
C LYS A 127 -2.19 11.85 0.31
N LYS A 128 -3.03 12.29 1.23
CA LYS A 128 -3.49 13.67 1.24
C LYS A 128 -2.47 14.59 1.93
N VAL A 129 -2.12 15.69 1.27
CA VAL A 129 -1.36 16.82 1.80
C VAL A 129 -2.25 18.06 1.71
N SER A 130 -2.52 18.73 2.83
CA SER A 130 -3.33 19.95 2.85
C SER A 130 -2.49 21.12 3.31
N GLY A 131 -2.76 22.31 2.77
CA GLY A 131 -2.07 23.52 3.19
C GLY A 131 -2.62 24.78 2.54
N THR A 132 -1.87 25.86 2.71
CA THR A 132 -2.14 27.17 2.12
C THR A 132 -0.89 27.62 1.36
N THR A 133 -1.05 28.05 0.11
CA THR A 133 0.06 28.59 -0.69
C THR A 133 0.59 29.92 -0.13
N ASN A 134 1.73 30.37 -0.64
CA ASN A 134 2.39 31.58 -0.16
C ASN A 134 1.48 32.81 -0.19
N ALA A 135 1.71 33.77 0.71
CA ALA A 135 1.02 35.06 0.72
C ALA A 135 1.36 35.95 -0.50
N ALA A 136 2.43 35.64 -1.23
CA ALA A 136 2.73 36.25 -2.52
C ALA A 136 2.41 35.27 -3.66
N SER A 137 1.70 35.74 -4.68
CA SER A 137 1.43 34.96 -5.90
C SER A 137 2.73 34.59 -6.62
N GLY A 138 2.78 33.40 -7.20
CA GLY A 138 3.94 32.89 -7.94
C GLY A 138 5.10 32.39 -7.07
N THR A 139 5.09 32.65 -5.76
CA THR A 139 6.14 32.17 -4.85
C THR A 139 5.95 30.69 -4.51
N GLN A 140 7.05 29.93 -4.64
CA GLN A 140 7.10 28.50 -4.34
C GLN A 140 7.12 28.26 -2.82
N ASN A 141 6.35 27.26 -2.39
CA ASN A 141 6.42 26.65 -1.06
C ASN A 141 6.62 25.14 -1.19
N ALA A 142 7.37 24.55 -0.25
CA ALA A 142 7.54 23.11 -0.11
C ALA A 142 6.56 22.54 0.91
N TYR A 143 5.95 21.39 0.59
CA TYR A 143 5.05 20.67 1.48
C TYR A 143 5.49 19.21 1.60
N ALA A 144 5.76 18.78 2.82
CA ALA A 144 6.18 17.41 3.08
C ALA A 144 5.02 16.43 2.79
N HIS A 145 5.27 15.46 1.91
CA HIS A 145 4.32 14.37 1.66
C HIS A 145 4.62 13.13 2.49
N GLY A 146 5.88 12.89 2.88
CA GLY A 146 6.25 11.75 3.72
C GLY A 146 5.89 10.39 3.11
N LEU A 147 6.16 10.22 1.82
CA LEU A 147 6.10 8.92 1.13
C LEU A 147 7.42 8.15 1.26
N GLY A 148 8.55 8.85 1.41
CA GLY A 148 9.89 8.23 1.46
C GLY A 148 10.46 7.89 0.08
N TYR A 149 9.70 8.15 -0.98
CA TYR A 149 10.08 8.03 -2.39
C TYR A 149 9.46 9.19 -3.20
N VAL A 150 9.93 9.39 -4.43
CA VAL A 150 9.42 10.46 -5.33
C VAL A 150 8.03 10.06 -5.85
N PRO A 151 6.97 10.86 -5.62
CA PRO A 151 5.64 10.52 -6.13
C PRO A 151 5.60 10.54 -7.66
N THR A 152 4.86 9.60 -8.24
CA THR A 152 4.63 9.53 -9.69
C THR A 152 3.34 10.22 -10.11
N THR A 153 2.43 10.42 -9.15
CA THR A 153 1.12 11.05 -9.33
C THR A 153 0.93 12.13 -8.29
N VAL A 154 0.59 13.34 -8.76
CA VAL A 154 0.18 14.45 -7.90
C VAL A 154 -1.10 15.07 -8.48
N LEU A 155 -2.18 15.04 -7.69
CA LEU A 155 -3.47 15.65 -8.06
C LEU A 155 -3.78 16.82 -7.12
N PHE A 156 -4.14 17.97 -7.69
CA PHE A 156 -4.43 19.19 -6.93
C PHE A 156 -5.93 19.50 -6.92
N THR A 157 -6.42 19.93 -5.76
CA THR A 157 -7.76 20.48 -5.58
C THR A 157 -7.65 21.84 -4.86
N PRO A 158 -7.49 22.95 -5.61
CA PRO A 158 -7.53 24.29 -5.01
C PRO A 158 -8.93 24.57 -4.44
N LYS A 159 -8.98 25.24 -3.28
CA LYS A 159 -10.21 25.59 -2.55
C LYS A 159 -10.47 27.10 -2.54
N GLY A 160 -9.87 27.83 -3.48
CA GLY A 160 -10.00 29.28 -3.60
C GLY A 160 -9.95 29.72 -5.05
N ASN A 161 -10.16 31.02 -5.26
CA ASN A 161 -10.08 31.62 -6.58
C ASN A 161 -8.62 31.70 -7.04
N GLY A 162 -8.22 30.75 -7.87
CA GLY A 162 -6.92 30.71 -8.52
C GLY A 162 -6.48 29.28 -8.82
N VAL A 163 -5.34 29.16 -9.49
CA VAL A 163 -4.74 27.88 -9.84
C VAL A 163 -3.60 27.61 -8.87
N VAL A 164 -3.54 26.37 -8.37
CA VAL A 164 -2.36 25.82 -7.69
C VAL A 164 -1.69 24.87 -8.67
N TYR A 165 -0.38 25.01 -8.84
CA TYR A 165 0.40 24.23 -9.79
C TYR A 165 1.75 23.84 -9.19
N GLU A 166 2.30 22.75 -9.71
CA GLU A 166 3.63 22.29 -9.38
C GLU A 166 4.67 23.23 -10.00
N SER A 167 5.50 23.85 -9.17
CA SER A 167 6.51 24.82 -9.63
C SER A 167 7.87 24.16 -9.90
N GLN A 168 8.05 22.94 -9.41
CA GLN A 168 9.24 22.11 -9.56
C GLN A 168 8.84 20.65 -9.31
N ALA A 169 9.49 19.71 -10.00
CA ALA A 169 9.30 18.28 -9.76
C ALA A 169 9.45 17.94 -8.27
N ALA A 170 8.51 17.14 -7.76
CA ALA A 170 8.59 16.55 -6.43
C ALA A 170 9.88 15.75 -6.20
N ASP A 171 10.29 15.64 -4.95
CA ASP A 171 11.40 14.77 -4.53
C ASP A 171 10.90 13.69 -3.54
N ALA A 172 11.80 12.97 -2.87
CA ALA A 172 11.42 11.90 -1.94
C ALA A 172 10.74 12.41 -0.64
N THR A 173 10.76 13.73 -0.41
CA THR A 173 10.34 14.38 0.82
C THR A 173 9.18 15.36 0.60
N ASN A 174 9.26 16.20 -0.45
CA ASN A 174 8.39 17.35 -0.66
C ASN A 174 7.77 17.41 -2.06
N ILE A 175 6.55 17.97 -2.11
CA ILE A 175 5.96 18.56 -3.31
C ILE A 175 6.17 20.08 -3.28
N TYR A 176 6.42 20.67 -4.45
CA TYR A 176 6.75 22.09 -4.59
C TYR A 176 5.67 22.84 -5.34
N LEU A 177 4.94 23.71 -4.65
CA LEU A 177 3.73 24.33 -5.17
C LEU A 177 3.86 25.85 -5.23
N SER A 178 3.33 26.42 -6.32
CA SER A 178 3.04 27.85 -6.46
C SER A 178 1.57 28.06 -6.77
N ALA A 179 1.09 29.29 -6.61
CA ALA A 179 -0.28 29.67 -6.93
C ALA A 179 -0.37 30.95 -7.75
N SER A 180 -1.42 31.05 -8.57
CA SER A 180 -1.71 32.26 -9.36
C SER A 180 -2.26 33.42 -8.52
N ALA A 181 -2.61 33.17 -7.25
CA ALA A 181 -3.07 34.18 -6.30
C ALA A 181 -2.46 33.90 -4.91
N ALA A 182 -2.48 34.92 -4.05
CA ALA A 182 -2.01 34.83 -2.68
C ALA A 182 -2.88 33.88 -1.84
N SER A 183 -2.25 33.06 -1.00
CA SER A 183 -2.88 32.30 0.09
C SER A 183 -4.07 31.43 -0.32
N ILE A 184 -3.91 30.62 -1.36
CA ILE A 184 -4.93 29.65 -1.78
C ILE A 184 -4.82 28.40 -0.90
N ASN A 185 -5.92 28.03 -0.24
CA ASN A 185 -6.04 26.74 0.44
C ASN A 185 -6.14 25.61 -0.60
N PHE A 186 -5.51 24.47 -0.34
CA PHE A 186 -5.54 23.33 -1.25
C PHE A 186 -5.58 21.98 -0.53
N ASP A 187 -6.04 20.97 -1.26
CA ASP A 187 -5.72 19.57 -1.01
C ASP A 187 -4.89 19.04 -2.19
N ALA A 188 -3.81 18.34 -1.89
CA ALA A 188 -3.01 17.60 -2.84
C ALA A 188 -3.09 16.11 -2.50
N TYR A 189 -3.17 15.25 -3.51
CA TYR A 189 -3.20 13.80 -3.37
C TYR A 189 -1.99 13.24 -4.10
N VAL A 190 -1.08 12.59 -3.36
CA VAL A 190 0.25 12.18 -3.84
C VAL A 190 0.49 10.69 -3.67
N GLY A 191 1.03 10.03 -4.70
CA GLY A 191 1.42 8.61 -4.69
C GLY A 191 2.30 8.26 -5.87
#